data_AF-A0A5S3YKP4-F1
#
_entry.id   AF-A0A5S3YKP4-F1
#
_cell.length_a   1.000
_cell.length_b   1.000
_cell.length_c   1.000
_cell.angle_alpha   90.00
_cell.angle_beta   90.00
_cell.angle_gamma   90.00
#
_symmetry.space_group_name_H-M   'P 1'
#
loop_
_entity.id
_entity.type
_entity.pdbx_description
1 polymer ?
#
loop_
_entity_poly.entity_id
_entity_poly.type
_entity_poly.pdbx_seq_one_letter_code
_entity_poly.pdbx_strand_id
1 'polypeptide(L)'
;QPKRIRFEYIHQAATAKKTIKKLCTWLSVSKAGYYKWLKQSLSQRASENDSLLEFLKKVSSDEHCIPGYRKLWKAAIDNGYECSKGRVQRLLQSMGYRSAAGKRRYTGSGKK
;
A
#
# COMPACT_ATOMS: atom_id res chain seq x y z
N GLN A 1 2.49 -16.61 -7.18
CA GLN A 1 2.67 -16.36 -5.74
C GLN A 1 3.38 -15.03 -5.54
N PRO A 2 2.82 -14.09 -4.76
CA PRO A 2 3.47 -12.80 -4.53
C PRO A 2 4.83 -13.04 -3.85
N LYS A 3 5.88 -12.40 -4.39
CA LYS A 3 7.28 -12.56 -3.90
C LYS A 3 7.42 -12.30 -2.39
N ARG A 4 6.55 -11.44 -1.85
CA ARG A 4 6.43 -11.13 -0.42
C ARG A 4 6.22 -12.37 0.45
N ILE A 5 5.28 -13.26 0.10
CA ILE A 5 4.99 -14.46 0.90
C ILE A 5 6.21 -15.38 1.00
N ARG A 6 6.96 -15.52 -0.10
CA ARG A 6 8.21 -16.29 -0.11
C ARG A 6 9.26 -15.68 0.81
N PHE A 7 9.39 -14.35 0.83
CA PHE A 7 10.32 -13.66 1.72
C PHE A 7 9.90 -13.74 3.19
N GLU A 8 8.61 -13.63 3.49
CA GLU A 8 8.07 -13.82 4.84
C GLU A 8 8.35 -15.23 5.37
N TYR A 9 8.11 -16.25 4.55
CA TYR A 9 8.44 -17.63 4.89
C TYR A 9 9.94 -17.82 5.16
N ILE A 10 10.81 -17.25 4.31
CA ILE A 10 12.27 -17.29 4.54
C ILE A 10 12.62 -16.62 5.87
N HIS A 11 11.99 -15.50 6.20
CA HIS A 11 12.27 -14.77 7.43
C HIS A 11 11.85 -15.56 8.69
N GLN A 12 10.69 -16.23 8.65
CA GLN A 12 10.20 -17.05 9.75
C GLN A 12 11.02 -18.33 9.94
N ALA A 13 11.42 -18.99 8.83
CA ALA A 13 12.13 -20.27 8.88
C ALA A 13 13.66 -20.14 9.03
N ALA A 14 14.25 -18.97 8.75
CA ALA A 14 15.69 -18.81 8.77
C ALA A 14 16.25 -18.45 10.15
N THR A 15 16.91 -19.41 10.78
CA THR A 15 17.67 -19.18 12.04
C THR A 15 19.09 -18.66 11.80
N ALA A 16 19.69 -18.96 10.63
CA ALA A 16 21.09 -18.64 10.32
C ALA A 16 21.32 -18.21 8.86
N LYS A 17 22.41 -17.48 8.59
CA LYS A 17 22.76 -16.97 7.25
C LYS A 17 22.91 -18.07 6.18
N LYS A 18 23.42 -19.26 6.54
CA LYS A 18 23.52 -20.41 5.62
C LYS A 18 22.14 -20.94 5.23
N THR A 19 21.16 -20.88 6.13
CA THR A 19 19.76 -21.29 5.90
C THR A 19 19.07 -20.36 4.91
N ILE A 20 19.29 -19.04 5.01
CA ILE A 20 18.72 -18.05 4.07
C ILE A 20 19.13 -18.36 2.62
N LYS A 21 20.41 -18.70 2.38
CA LYS A 21 20.88 -19.03 1.02
C LYS A 21 20.16 -20.25 0.46
N LYS A 22 20.01 -21.31 1.26
CA LYS A 22 19.30 -22.54 0.86
C LYS A 22 17.82 -22.27 0.57
N LEU A 23 17.13 -21.56 1.45
CA LEU A 23 15.71 -21.24 1.29
C LEU A 23 15.45 -20.32 0.08
N CYS A 24 16.32 -19.34 -0.18
CA CYS A 24 16.25 -18.53 -1.40
C CYS A 24 16.37 -19.38 -2.67
N THR A 25 17.30 -20.34 -2.69
CA THR A 25 17.45 -21.28 -3.81
C THR A 25 16.20 -22.14 -3.99
N TRP A 26 15.69 -22.73 -2.91
CA TRP A 26 14.49 -23.59 -2.94
C TRP A 26 13.24 -22.86 -3.41
N LEU A 27 13.05 -21.62 -3.00
CA LEU A 27 11.88 -20.81 -3.37
C LEU A 27 12.07 -20.04 -4.68
N SER A 28 13.20 -20.24 -5.35
CA SER A 28 13.60 -19.57 -6.60
C SER A 28 13.49 -18.04 -6.48
N VAL A 29 14.02 -17.47 -5.40
CA VAL A 29 14.07 -16.02 -5.17
C VAL A 29 15.51 -15.54 -4.99
N SER A 30 15.78 -14.29 -5.35
CA SER A 30 17.13 -13.74 -5.21
C SER A 30 17.42 -13.32 -3.77
N LYS A 31 18.64 -13.61 -3.31
CA LYS A 31 19.15 -13.16 -2.00
C LYS A 31 19.13 -11.63 -1.88
N ALA A 32 19.46 -10.92 -2.96
CA ALA A 32 19.39 -9.46 -3.01
C ALA A 32 17.94 -8.96 -2.82
N GLY A 33 16.96 -9.65 -3.40
CA GLY A 33 15.54 -9.35 -3.21
C GLY A 33 15.10 -9.54 -1.75
N TYR A 34 15.54 -10.62 -1.10
CA TYR A 34 15.25 -10.88 0.31
C TYR A 34 15.75 -9.76 1.22
N TYR A 35 17.03 -9.36 1.12
CA TYR A 35 17.55 -8.27 1.97
C TYR A 35 16.95 -6.91 1.64
N LYS A 36 16.59 -6.66 0.37
CA LYS A 36 15.86 -5.44 0.00
C LYS A 36 14.48 -5.42 0.66
N TRP A 37 13.75 -6.53 0.62
CA TRP A 37 12.47 -6.68 1.30
C TRP A 37 12.61 -6.51 2.82
N LEU A 38 13.62 -7.15 3.43
CA LEU A 38 13.91 -7.04 4.87
C LEU A 38 14.18 -5.59 5.28
N LYS A 39 14.96 -4.84 4.48
CA LYS A 39 15.20 -3.42 4.74
C LYS A 39 13.94 -2.57 4.56
N GLN A 40 13.07 -2.95 3.63
CA GLN A 40 11.81 -2.24 3.37
C GLN A 40 10.79 -2.48 4.48
N SER A 41 10.66 -3.71 4.99
CA SER A 41 9.76 -4.05 6.10
C SER A 41 10.18 -3.37 7.40
N LEU A 42 11.49 -3.19 7.62
CA LEU A 42 12.04 -2.49 8.79
C LEU A 42 12.10 -0.98 8.63
N SER A 43 11.70 -0.43 7.47
CA SER A 43 11.80 1.01 7.24
C SER A 43 10.70 1.76 7.99
N GLN A 44 11.07 2.85 8.67
CA GLN A 44 10.13 3.75 9.35
C GLN A 44 9.02 4.24 8.41
N ARG A 45 9.34 4.44 7.12
CA ARG A 45 8.36 4.81 6.09
C ARG A 45 7.28 3.74 5.85
N ALA A 46 7.59 2.46 6.07
CA ALA A 46 6.59 1.40 5.95
C ALA A 46 5.60 1.48 7.10
N SER A 47 6.09 1.64 8.33
CA SER A 47 5.25 1.86 9.52
C SER A 47 4.35 3.09 9.35
N GLU A 48 4.93 4.23 8.94
CA GLU A 48 4.15 5.44 8.62
C GLU A 48 3.06 5.21 7.57
N ASN A 49 3.37 4.41 6.53
CA ASN A 49 2.40 4.10 5.49
C ASN A 49 1.26 3.23 6.02
N ASP A 50 1.57 2.24 6.89
CA ASP A 50 0.56 1.42 7.55
C ASP A 50 -0.33 2.27 8.46
N SER A 51 0.25 3.14 9.31
CA SER A 51 -0.52 4.06 10.15
C SER A 51 -1.40 5.01 9.33
N LEU A 52 -0.86 5.56 8.23
CA LEU A 52 -1.65 6.39 7.31
C LEU A 52 -2.77 5.59 6.66
N LEU A 53 -2.52 4.34 6.27
CA LEU A 53 -3.53 3.47 5.67
C LEU A 53 -4.64 3.09 6.64
N GLU A 54 -4.33 2.82 7.89
CA GLU A 54 -5.33 2.57 8.95
C GLU A 54 -6.20 3.80 9.16
N PHE A 55 -5.60 4.98 9.26
CA PHE A 55 -6.33 6.24 9.34
C PHE A 55 -7.27 6.44 8.14
N LEU A 56 -6.78 6.23 6.92
CA LEU A 56 -7.57 6.36 5.70
C LEU A 56 -8.75 5.39 5.64
N LYS A 57 -8.58 4.16 6.13
CA LYS A 57 -9.66 3.17 6.25
C LYS A 57 -10.72 3.60 7.25
N LYS A 58 -10.29 4.13 8.40
CA LYS A 58 -11.21 4.64 9.44
C LYS A 58 -12.07 5.76 8.89
N VAL A 59 -11.45 6.79 8.31
CA VAL A 59 -12.17 7.92 7.69
C VAL A 59 -13.11 7.45 6.57
N SER A 60 -12.68 6.48 5.75
CA SER A 60 -13.54 5.92 4.71
C SER A 60 -14.72 5.10 5.25
N SER A 61 -14.61 4.55 6.46
CA SER A 61 -15.68 3.78 7.11
C SER A 61 -16.67 4.70 7.82
N ASP A 62 -16.19 5.83 8.34
CA ASP A 62 -17.00 6.86 8.99
C ASP A 62 -17.84 7.66 7.98
N GLU A 63 -17.36 7.86 6.74
CA GLU A 63 -18.17 8.46 5.67
C GLU A 63 -19.16 7.45 5.05
N HIS A 64 -20.45 7.80 4.99
CA HIS A 64 -21.51 7.02 4.30
C HIS A 64 -21.32 6.89 2.77
N CYS A 65 -20.23 7.41 2.21
CA CYS A 65 -19.88 7.39 0.79
C CYS A 65 -18.42 6.98 0.65
N ILE A 66 -17.98 6.52 -0.52
CA ILE A 66 -16.56 6.21 -0.78
C ILE A 66 -15.83 7.51 -1.14
N PRO A 67 -15.12 8.18 -0.20
CA PRO A 67 -14.45 9.45 -0.48
C PRO A 67 -13.34 9.29 -1.52
N GLY A 68 -13.18 10.31 -2.36
CA GLY A 68 -12.03 10.42 -3.26
C GLY A 68 -10.72 10.62 -2.51
N TYR A 69 -9.60 10.21 -3.11
CA TYR A 69 -8.27 10.33 -2.52
C TYR A 69 -7.91 11.77 -2.09
N ARG A 70 -8.50 12.80 -2.71
CA ARG A 70 -8.30 14.22 -2.35
C ARG A 70 -8.95 14.59 -1.01
N LYS A 71 -10.15 14.06 -0.73
CA LYS A 71 -10.84 14.27 0.56
C LYS A 71 -10.06 13.59 1.68
N LEU A 72 -9.72 12.34 1.45
CA LEU A 72 -8.89 11.52 2.32
C LEU A 72 -7.52 12.16 2.62
N TRP A 73 -6.86 12.73 1.60
CA TRP A 73 -5.62 13.47 1.78
C TRP A 73 -5.81 14.71 2.68
N LYS A 74 -6.89 15.46 2.50
CA LYS A 74 -7.19 16.62 3.34
C LYS A 74 -7.41 16.20 4.79
N ALA A 75 -8.22 15.17 5.02
CA ALA A 75 -8.43 14.61 6.37
C ALA A 75 -7.13 14.15 7.03
N ALA A 76 -6.20 13.57 6.26
CA ALA A 76 -4.89 13.17 6.77
C ALA A 76 -4.03 14.38 7.18
N ILE A 77 -4.01 15.45 6.38
CA ILE A 77 -3.30 16.69 6.72
C ILE A 77 -3.92 17.34 7.96
N ASP A 78 -5.26 17.39 8.04
CA ASP A 78 -5.98 17.95 9.19
C ASP A 78 -5.72 17.14 10.49
N ASN A 79 -5.38 15.85 10.37
CA ASN A 79 -4.96 14.99 11.49
C ASN A 79 -3.44 15.02 11.75
N GLY A 80 -2.69 15.91 11.11
CA GLY A 80 -1.25 16.10 11.36
C GLY A 80 -0.33 15.17 10.57
N TYR A 81 -0.82 14.44 9.57
CA TYR A 81 0.04 13.62 8.72
C TYR A 81 0.71 14.44 7.61
N GLU A 82 2.03 14.51 7.61
CA GLU A 82 2.81 15.06 6.49
C GLU A 82 2.85 14.07 5.32
N CYS A 83 1.86 14.15 4.43
CA CYS A 83 1.77 13.29 3.26
C CYS A 83 1.45 14.05 1.98
N SER A 84 2.06 13.63 0.87
CA SER A 84 1.73 14.17 -0.45
C SER A 84 0.48 13.50 -1.02
N LYS A 85 -0.23 14.22 -1.89
CA LYS A 85 -1.40 13.70 -2.63
C LYS A 85 -1.07 12.39 -3.36
N GLY A 86 0.11 12.32 -3.97
CA GLY A 86 0.61 11.13 -4.68
C GLY A 86 0.88 9.95 -3.75
N ARG A 87 1.36 10.19 -2.51
CA ARG A 87 1.57 9.14 -1.50
C ARG A 87 0.23 8.48 -1.16
N VAL A 88 -0.79 9.28 -0.82
CA VAL A 88 -2.14 8.80 -0.52
C VAL A 88 -2.76 8.04 -1.69
N GLN A 89 -2.66 8.59 -2.91
CA GLN A 89 -3.17 7.95 -4.11
C GLN A 89 -2.55 6.56 -4.35
N ARG A 90 -1.22 6.46 -4.24
CA ARG A 90 -0.50 5.19 -4.47
C ARG A 90 -0.85 4.15 -3.41
N LEU A 91 -1.01 4.56 -2.15
CA LEU A 91 -1.43 3.70 -1.05
C LEU A 91 -2.85 3.16 -1.26
N LEU A 92 -3.80 4.03 -1.60
CA LEU A 92 -5.17 3.63 -1.91
C LEU A 92 -5.23 2.67 -3.12
N GLN A 93 -4.48 2.96 -4.18
CA GLN A 93 -4.40 2.06 -5.34
C GLN A 93 -3.83 0.69 -5.00
N SER A 94 -2.84 0.63 -4.11
CA SER A 94 -2.24 -0.64 -3.68
C SER A 94 -3.23 -1.56 -2.94
N MET A 95 -4.26 -0.98 -2.33
CA MET A 95 -5.36 -1.71 -1.69
C MET A 95 -6.56 -1.96 -2.61
N GLY A 96 -6.47 -1.55 -3.88
CA GLY A 96 -7.60 -1.64 -4.81
C GLY A 96 -8.71 -0.63 -4.51
N TYR A 97 -8.47 0.36 -3.63
CA TYR A 97 -9.47 1.37 -3.30
C TYR A 97 -9.73 2.29 -4.49
N ARG A 98 -10.96 2.27 -4.98
CA ARG A 98 -11.43 3.08 -6.09
C ARG A 98 -12.60 3.92 -5.60
N SER A 99 -12.46 5.24 -5.68
CA SER A 99 -13.53 6.16 -5.30
C SER A 99 -14.75 5.96 -6.19
N ALA A 100 -15.91 5.69 -5.62
CA ALA A 100 -17.18 5.62 -6.33
C ALA A 100 -17.80 7.02 -6.54
N ALA A 101 -16.97 8.01 -6.86
CA ALA A 101 -17.45 9.35 -7.24
C ALA A 101 -17.87 9.34 -8.71
N GLY A 102 -18.99 8.68 -9.00
CA GLY A 102 -19.61 8.73 -10.32
C GLY A 102 -20.24 10.09 -10.57
N LYS A 103 -19.49 11.08 -11.08
CA LYS A 103 -20.16 12.04 -11.97
C LYS A 103 -20.38 11.30 -13.27
N ARG A 104 -21.64 11.00 -13.60
CA ARG A 104 -22.03 10.73 -15.00
C ARG A 104 -21.34 11.82 -15.82
N ARG A 105 -20.43 11.43 -16.72
CA ARG A 105 -19.98 12.37 -17.75
C ARG A 105 -21.25 12.69 -18.53
N TYR A 106 -21.75 13.91 -18.40
CA TYR A 106 -22.72 14.43 -19.35
C TYR A 106 -21.97 14.50 -20.68
N THR A 107 -21.99 13.41 -21.43
CA THR A 107 -21.63 13.44 -22.84
C THR A 107 -22.72 14.27 -23.49
N GLY A 108 -22.50 15.58 -23.59
CA GLY A 108 -23.33 16.44 -24.41
C GLY A 108 -23.22 15.94 -25.85
N SER A 109 -24.18 15.11 -26.26
CA SER A 109 -24.29 14.56 -27.59
C SER A 109 -25.59 15.08 -28.20
N GLY A 110 -25.48 15.70 -29.39
CA GLY A 110 -26.60 16.11 -30.25
C GLY A 110 -26.83 17.62 -30.29
N LYS A 111 -26.08 18.39 -31.11
CA LYS A 111 -26.41 18.78 -32.50
C LYS A 111 -27.71 19.59 -32.62
N LYS A 112 -27.56 20.88 -32.95
CA LYS A 112 -28.42 21.59 -33.90
C LYS A 112 -27.55 21.99 -35.08
#